data_AF-A0A443IG50-F1
#
_entry.id   AF-A0A443IG50-F1
#
_cell.length_a   1.000
_cell.length_b   1.000
_cell.length_c   1.000
_cell.angle_alpha   90.00
_cell.angle_beta   90.00
_cell.angle_gamma   90.00
#
_symmetry.space_group_name_H-M   'P 1'
#
loop_
_entity.id
_entity.type
_entity.pdbx_description
1 polymer ?
#
loop_
_entity_poly.entity_id
_entity_poly.type
_entity_poly.pdbx_seq_one_letter_code
_entity_poly.pdbx_strand_id
1 'polypeptide(L)'
;MLKTANMGCGKVGHFHAKAYQKLDNALFCAVSDRNLSPAQEFAKQYGVKAYDNISEIIKNEGINVAGFVPLTLYMKKSPLKPPTQVATFWTGNLSQAR
;
A
#
# COMPACT_ATOMS: atom_id res chain seq x y z
N MET A 1 -15.01 -13.31 -1.28
CA MET A 1 -14.04 -12.41 -1.96
C MET A 1 -13.80 -11.23 -1.03
N LEU A 2 -12.54 -10.96 -0.66
CA LEU A 2 -12.17 -9.91 0.29
C LEU A 2 -11.90 -8.60 -0.45
N LYS A 3 -12.61 -7.53 -0.10
CA LYS A 3 -12.33 -6.20 -0.64
C LYS A 3 -11.12 -5.59 0.06
N THR A 4 -10.07 -5.29 -0.71
CA THR A 4 -8.81 -4.74 -0.20
C THR A 4 -8.65 -3.28 -0.64
N ALA A 5 -8.12 -2.47 0.26
CA ALA A 5 -7.67 -1.12 -0.04
C ALA A 5 -6.22 -0.89 0.39
N ASN A 6 -5.52 -0.02 -0.33
CA ASN A 6 -4.13 0.34 -0.03
C ASN A 6 -4.03 1.81 0.43
N MET A 7 -3.43 2.01 1.60
CA MET A 7 -3.26 3.30 2.25
C MET A 7 -1.78 3.69 2.13
N GLY A 8 -1.48 4.53 1.13
CA GLY A 8 -0.14 4.96 0.75
C GLY A 8 0.18 4.65 -0.71
N CYS A 9 0.21 5.68 -1.54
CA CYS A 9 0.43 5.62 -2.99
C CYS A 9 1.90 5.85 -3.37
N GLY A 10 2.81 5.25 -2.59
CA GLY A 10 4.27 5.34 -2.83
C GLY A 10 4.83 4.16 -3.62
N LYS A 11 6.15 4.16 -3.84
CA LYS A 11 6.90 3.09 -4.54
C LYS A 11 6.59 1.69 -3.99
N VAL A 12 6.51 1.54 -2.66
CA VAL A 12 6.20 0.26 -2.02
C VAL A 12 4.72 -0.14 -2.18
N GLY A 13 3.82 0.84 -2.28
CA GLY A 13 2.39 0.60 -2.51
C GLY A 13 2.11 -0.17 -3.81
N HIS A 14 2.94 0.05 -4.84
CA HIS A 14 2.83 -0.67 -6.11
C HIS A 14 3.03 -2.19 -5.95
N PHE A 15 3.85 -2.64 -5.00
CA PHE A 15 4.04 -4.06 -4.74
C PHE A 15 2.79 -4.69 -4.12
N HIS A 16 2.19 -4.02 -3.14
CA HIS A 16 0.94 -4.48 -2.52
C HIS A 16 -0.21 -4.50 -3.51
N ALA A 17 -0.37 -3.44 -4.33
CA ALA A 17 -1.39 -3.40 -5.37
C ALA A 17 -1.26 -4.56 -6.38
N LYS A 18 -0.04 -4.84 -6.85
CA LYS A 18 0.24 -5.98 -7.73
C LYS A 18 -0.03 -7.33 -7.05
N ALA A 19 0.25 -7.45 -5.76
CA ALA A 19 -0.05 -8.68 -5.01
C ALA A 19 -1.56 -8.89 -4.90
N TYR A 20 -2.33 -7.84 -4.58
CA TYR A 20 -3.79 -7.94 -4.51
C TYR A 20 -4.44 -8.30 -5.84
N GLN A 21 -3.93 -7.77 -6.97
CA GLN A 21 -4.43 -8.14 -8.30
C GLN A 21 -4.17 -9.61 -8.68
N LYS A 22 -3.17 -10.26 -8.07
CA LYS A 22 -2.81 -11.66 -8.34
C LYS A 22 -3.55 -12.67 -7.47
N LEU A 23 -4.26 -12.21 -6.45
CA LEU A 23 -4.94 -13.08 -5.49
C LEU A 23 -6.40 -13.26 -5.91
N ASP A 24 -6.79 -14.49 -6.29
CA ASP A 24 -8.16 -14.80 -6.75
C ASP A 24 -9.23 -14.55 -5.67
N ASN A 25 -8.83 -14.54 -4.40
CA ASN A 25 -9.71 -14.30 -3.25
C ASN A 25 -9.72 -12.84 -2.77
N ALA A 26 -8.98 -11.93 -3.42
CA ALA A 26 -8.91 -10.52 -3.08
C ALA A 26 -9.36 -9.63 -4.24
N LEU A 27 -10.19 -8.63 -3.94
CA LEU A 27 -10.60 -7.59 -4.88
C LEU A 27 -9.99 -6.28 -4.44
N PHE A 28 -8.97 -5.82 -5.16
CA PHE A 28 -8.39 -4.50 -4.96
C PHE A 28 -9.33 -3.44 -5.50
N CYS A 29 -9.99 -2.68 -4.61
CA CYS A 29 -11.08 -1.77 -5.00
C CYS A 29 -10.77 -0.28 -4.77
N ALA A 30 -9.88 0.05 -3.84
CA ALA A 30 -9.60 1.44 -3.50
C ALA A 30 -8.17 1.69 -3.04
N VAL A 31 -7.72 2.93 -3.21
CA VAL A 31 -6.49 3.48 -2.65
C VAL A 31 -6.78 4.76 -1.90
N SER A 32 -5.97 5.06 -0.89
CA SER A 32 -5.96 6.37 -0.26
C SER A 32 -4.55 6.88 -0.02
N ASP A 33 -4.41 8.20 -0.13
CA ASP A 33 -3.22 8.92 0.29
C ASP A 33 -3.63 10.26 0.89
N ARG A 34 -2.74 10.89 1.65
CA ARG A 34 -2.96 12.25 2.17
C ARG A 34 -3.06 13.27 1.03
N ASN A 35 -2.34 13.02 -0.06
CA ASN A 35 -2.40 13.85 -1.26
C ASN A 35 -3.26 13.14 -2.32
N LEU A 36 -4.39 13.75 -2.68
CA LEU A 36 -5.33 13.14 -3.61
C LEU A 36 -4.76 12.98 -5.03
N SER A 37 -3.94 13.91 -5.50
CA SER A 37 -3.37 13.86 -6.86
C SER A 37 -2.50 12.61 -7.10
N PRO A 38 -1.49 12.30 -6.27
CA PRO A 38 -0.77 11.03 -6.37
C PRO A 38 -1.67 9.79 -6.22
N ALA A 39 -2.70 9.86 -5.37
CA ALA A 39 -3.64 8.76 -5.21
C ALA A 39 -4.47 8.51 -6.48
N GLN A 40 -4.90 9.58 -7.17
CA GLN A 40 -5.64 9.48 -8.43
C GLN A 40 -4.80 8.88 -9.55
N GLU A 41 -3.52 9.29 -9.66
CA GLU A 41 -2.59 8.70 -10.62
C GLU A 41 -2.39 7.21 -10.37
N PHE A 42 -2.16 6.84 -9.10
CA PHE A 42 -2.02 5.45 -8.69
C PHE A 42 -3.30 4.65 -8.98
N ALA A 43 -4.46 5.18 -8.58
CA ALA A 43 -5.76 4.58 -8.84
C ALA A 43 -6.00 4.30 -10.33
N LYS A 44 -5.67 5.27 -11.19
CA LYS A 44 -5.78 5.13 -12.64
C LYS A 44 -4.89 4.00 -13.18
N GLN A 45 -3.68 3.82 -12.65
CA GLN A 45 -2.78 2.74 -13.07
C GLN A 45 -3.32 1.35 -12.72
N TYR A 46 -4.05 1.21 -11.62
CA TYR A 46 -4.57 -0.07 -11.14
C TYR A 46 -6.06 -0.30 -11.43
N GLY A 47 -6.75 0.68 -12.00
CA GLY A 47 -8.19 0.61 -12.29
C GLY A 47 -9.06 0.62 -11.04
N VAL A 48 -8.62 1.28 -9.97
CA VAL A 48 -9.31 1.37 -8.68
C VAL A 48 -9.77 2.80 -8.38
N LYS A 49 -10.46 3.02 -7.26
CA LYS A 49 -10.91 4.36 -6.84
C LYS A 49 -9.91 5.01 -5.88
N ALA A 50 -9.67 6.31 -6.06
CA ALA A 50 -8.83 7.10 -5.15
C ALA A 50 -9.69 7.86 -4.14
N TYR A 51 -9.20 7.91 -2.90
CA TYR A 51 -9.80 8.70 -1.82
C TYR A 51 -8.71 9.42 -1.03
N ASP A 52 -9.03 10.56 -0.44
CA ASP A 52 -8.19 11.22 0.56
C ASP A 52 -8.64 10.90 2.00
N ASN A 53 -9.76 10.18 2.14
CA ASN A 53 -10.39 9.87 3.41
C ASN A 53 -10.72 8.37 3.54
N ILE A 54 -10.20 7.76 4.60
CA ILE A 54 -10.40 6.34 4.92
C ILE A 54 -11.86 6.03 5.23
N SER A 55 -12.55 6.95 5.93
CA SER A 55 -13.96 6.78 6.31
C SER A 55 -14.85 6.68 5.08
N GLU A 56 -14.52 7.41 4.00
CA GLU A 56 -15.23 7.32 2.74
C GLU A 56 -15.01 5.99 2.03
N ILE A 57 -13.80 5.41 2.10
CA ILE A 57 -13.53 4.06 1.58
C ILE A 57 -14.39 3.03 2.32
N ILE A 58 -14.43 3.09 3.64
CA ILE A 58 -15.20 2.12 4.45
C ILE A 58 -16.70 2.23 4.11
N LYS A 59 -17.22 3.46 4.02
CA LYS A 59 -18.64 3.72 3.73
C LYS A 59 -19.05 3.33 2.32
N ASN A 60 -18.23 3.66 1.32
CA ASN A 60 -18.59 3.51 -0.09
C ASN A 60 -18.22 2.13 -0.64
N GLU A 61 -17.09 1.56 -0.21
CA GLU A 61 -16.56 0.31 -0.77
C GLU A 61 -16.78 -0.90 0.14
N GLY A 62 -16.94 -0.70 1.46
CA GLY A 62 -17.14 -1.78 2.42
C GLY A 62 -15.94 -2.73 2.50
N ILE A 63 -14.74 -2.16 2.66
CA ILE A 63 -13.47 -2.91 2.66
C ILE A 63 -13.37 -3.89 3.84
N ASN A 64 -12.77 -5.04 3.60
CA ASN A 64 -12.50 -6.05 4.63
C ASN A 64 -11.06 -5.96 5.16
N VAL A 65 -10.14 -5.51 4.32
CA VAL A 65 -8.70 -5.47 4.62
C VAL A 65 -8.11 -4.16 4.12
N ALA A 66 -7.40 -3.46 5.01
CA ALA A 66 -6.63 -2.26 4.66
C ALA A 66 -5.12 -2.56 4.78
N GLY A 67 -4.39 -2.44 3.67
CA GLY A 67 -2.94 -2.47 3.65
C GLY A 67 -2.40 -1.08 3.95
N PHE A 68 -1.67 -0.91 5.05
CA PHE A 68 -0.96 0.33 5.36
C PHE A 68 0.51 0.18 4.96
N VAL A 69 1.05 1.14 4.21
CA VAL A 69 2.45 1.13 3.79
C VAL A 69 3.23 2.28 4.43
N PRO A 70 3.53 2.22 5.74
CA PRO A 70 4.22 3.29 6.45
C PRO A 70 5.75 3.13 6.40
N LEU A 71 6.40 3.17 5.23
CA LEU A 71 7.87 3.15 5.21
C LEU A 71 8.47 4.43 5.84
N THR A 72 7.85 5.58 5.59
CA THR A 72 8.30 6.89 6.10
C THR A 72 7.92 7.15 7.55
N LEU A 73 6.83 6.56 8.05
CA LEU A 73 6.41 6.72 9.45
C LEU A 73 7.26 5.85 10.40
N TYR A 74 7.66 4.64 9.97
CA TYR A 74 8.52 3.77 10.78
C TYR A 74 9.92 4.35 10.99
N MET A 75 10.46 5.05 9.98
CA MET A 75 11.80 5.65 10.03
C MET A 75 11.83 7.00 10.78
N LYS A 76 10.71 7.74 10.86
CA LYS A 76 10.69 9.11 11.41
C LYS A 76 10.34 9.21 12.90
N LYS A 77 9.90 8.12 13.56
CA LYS A 77 9.41 8.19 14.96
C LYS A 77 9.79 7.06 15.92
N SER A 78 10.57 6.06 15.53
CA SER A 78 10.90 4.95 16.44
C SER A 78 12.39 4.91 16.81
N PRO A 79 12.77 5.01 18.10
CA PRO A 79 14.10 4.64 18.58
C PRO A 79 14.30 3.12 18.68
N LEU A 80 13.27 2.32 18.36
CA LEU A 80 13.36 0.87 18.41
C LEU A 80 13.96 0.36 17.09
N LYS A 81 15.11 -0.34 17.20
CA LYS A 81 15.67 -1.13 16.09
C LYS A 81 14.57 -2.01 15.50
N PRO A 82 14.45 -2.09 14.17
CA PRO A 82 13.44 -2.94 13.55
C PRO A 82 13.62 -4.39 14.04
N PRO A 83 12.52 -5.10 14.34
CA PRO A 83 12.60 -6.49 14.76
C PRO A 83 13.37 -7.28 13.69
N THR A 84 14.40 -8.00 14.16
CA THR A 84 15.48 -8.62 13.37
C THR A 84 15.03 -9.66 12.34
N GLN A 85 13.72 -9.85 12.14
CA GLN A 85 13.14 -10.80 11.20
C GLN A 85 12.43 -10.15 10.00
N VAL A 86 12.26 -8.82 9.96
CA VAL A 86 11.70 -8.13 8.78
C VAL A 86 12.80 -7.56 7.85
N ALA A 87 14.06 -7.62 8.28
CA ALA A 87 15.21 -7.09 7.53
C ALA A 87 15.79 -8.06 6.49
N THR A 88 15.46 -9.35 6.53
CA THR A 88 16.10 -10.37 5.68
C THR A 88 15.43 -10.61 4.32
N PHE A 89 14.27 -10.01 4.04
CA PHE A 89 13.64 -10.11 2.71
C PHE A 89 13.99 -8.95 1.76
N TRP A 90 14.73 -7.94 2.22
CA TRP A 90 15.01 -6.73 1.44
C TRP A 90 16.44 -6.18 1.60
N THR A 91 17.42 -7.07 1.74
CA THR A 91 18.84 -6.77 1.46
C THR A 91 19.39 -7.72 0.39
N GLY A 92 18.55 -8.06 -0.58
CA GLY A 92 18.97 -8.65 -1.84
C GLY A 92 19.79 -7.66 -2.66
N ASN A 93 21.06 -7.53 -2.30
CA ASN A 93 22.19 -7.16 -3.15
C ASN A 93 22.02 -5.92 -4.05
N LEU A 94 22.17 -4.73 -3.46
CA LEU A 94 22.40 -3.48 -4.20
C LEU A 94 23.80 -3.39 -4.86
N SER A 95 24.50 -4.52 -5.05
CA SER A 95 25.80 -4.56 -5.74
C SER A 95 25.74 -4.94 -7.22
N GLN A 96 24.56 -5.23 -7.79
CA GLN A 96 24.40 -5.61 -9.21
C GLN A 96 23.54 -4.65 -10.05
N ALA A 97 23.43 -3.39 -9.65
CA ALA A 97 22.96 -2.33 -10.54
C ALA A 97 24.12 -1.34 -10.78
N ARG A 98 25.05 -1.73 -11.64
CA ARG A 98 25.95 -0.81 -12.35
C ARG A 98 25.55 -0.80 -13.81
#